data_AF-C0ZPF1-F1
#
_entry.id   AF-C0ZPF1-F1
#
_cell.length_a   1.000
_cell.length_b   1.000
_cell.length_c   1.000
_cell.angle_alpha   90.00
_cell.angle_beta   90.00
_cell.angle_gamma   90.00
#
_symmetry.space_group_name_H-M   'P 1'
#
loop_
_entity.id
_entity.type
_entity.pdbx_description
1 polymer ?
#
loop_
_entity_poly.entity_id
_entity_poly.type
_entity_poly.pdbx_seq_one_letter_code
_entity_poly.pdbx_strand_id
1 'polypeptide(L)'
;METSERQHDPEQDSGEKTTLWWWTRTIVSWVLLLLMIGVLAVMVVIPRLTGSTAYTVLTGSMEPTMPPGTLIVVKPTPNEDLTTGDVITFQPVSGDPAVVTHRIEGIYYTGEGERRIHTRGDNNPVADSWSLVPEQIRGRVIYSVPYLGRVNSVINGQSRSILTTGVAAGLAVYAVWMVVNGIRDKRGKADDDESGTDPTLSGPELGAPVLPADPSAPNSESK
;
A
#
# COMPACT_ATOMS: atom_id res chain seq x y z
N MET A 1 -39.07 -56.41 11.99
CA MET A 1 -38.96 -55.24 11.10
C MET A 1 -39.05 -54.02 11.99
N GLU A 2 -37.93 -53.34 12.23
CA GLU A 2 -37.87 -51.87 12.36
C GLU A 2 -36.39 -51.48 12.44
N THR A 3 -35.90 -50.99 11.32
CA THR A 3 -34.60 -50.39 11.12
C THR A 3 -34.66 -48.97 11.65
N SER A 4 -34.02 -48.68 12.79
CA SER A 4 -33.77 -47.29 13.18
C SER A 4 -32.52 -46.81 12.44
N GLU A 5 -32.75 -46.09 11.35
CA GLU A 5 -31.74 -45.41 10.55
C GLU A 5 -30.94 -44.43 11.41
N ARG A 6 -29.64 -44.37 11.13
CA ARG A 6 -28.74 -43.32 11.58
C ARG A 6 -29.20 -42.01 10.97
N GLN A 7 -29.50 -41.01 11.79
CA GLN A 7 -29.49 -39.62 11.35
C GLN A 7 -28.09 -39.07 11.61
N HIS A 8 -27.32 -38.97 10.52
CA HIS A 8 -26.01 -38.32 10.48
C HIS A 8 -26.27 -36.83 10.33
N ASP A 9 -25.86 -36.04 11.31
CA ASP A 9 -26.05 -34.59 11.37
C ASP A 9 -24.93 -33.88 10.60
N PRO A 10 -25.18 -33.20 9.47
CA PRO A 10 -24.15 -32.54 8.68
C PRO A 10 -24.18 -31.02 8.95
N GLU A 11 -23.86 -30.59 10.17
CA GLU A 11 -23.90 -29.15 10.50
C GLU A 11 -22.61 -28.61 11.16
N GLN A 12 -21.44 -29.02 10.65
CA GLN A 12 -20.14 -28.51 11.13
C GLN A 12 -19.17 -28.06 10.01
N ASP A 13 -19.64 -27.38 8.96
CA ASP A 13 -18.75 -26.86 7.90
C ASP A 13 -18.97 -25.37 7.55
N SER A 14 -19.76 -24.63 8.35
CA SER A 14 -20.09 -23.21 8.09
C SER A 14 -19.27 -22.20 8.93
N GLY A 15 -18.72 -22.61 10.07
CA GLY A 15 -17.97 -21.72 10.99
C GLY A 15 -16.54 -21.39 10.57
N GLU A 16 -15.86 -22.31 9.89
CA GLU A 16 -14.45 -22.15 9.50
C GLU A 16 -14.28 -21.23 8.27
N LYS A 17 -15.24 -21.26 7.35
CA LYS A 17 -15.18 -20.51 6.08
C LYS A 17 -15.36 -19.01 6.30
N THR A 18 -16.19 -18.60 7.27
CA THR A 18 -16.50 -17.19 7.52
C THR A 18 -15.38 -16.46 8.26
N THR A 19 -14.77 -17.12 9.24
CA THR A 19 -13.61 -16.59 9.97
C THR A 19 -12.39 -16.52 9.06
N LEU A 20 -12.10 -17.55 8.28
CA LEU A 20 -10.99 -17.55 7.31
C LEU A 20 -11.16 -16.48 6.22
N TRP A 21 -12.37 -16.31 5.68
CA TRP A 21 -12.67 -15.30 4.66
C TRP A 21 -12.55 -13.86 5.19
N TRP A 22 -12.95 -13.62 6.43
CA TRP A 22 -12.80 -12.31 7.09
C TRP A 22 -11.32 -11.97 7.35
N TRP A 23 -10.52 -12.92 7.84
CA TRP A 23 -9.09 -12.72 8.07
C TRP A 23 -8.33 -12.51 6.76
N THR A 24 -8.61 -13.32 5.73
CA THR A 24 -8.00 -13.14 4.41
C THR A 24 -8.33 -11.77 3.81
N ARG A 25 -9.59 -11.32 3.86
CA ARG A 25 -9.97 -9.98 3.41
C ARG A 25 -9.20 -8.88 4.15
N THR A 26 -9.11 -9.00 5.47
CA THR A 26 -8.41 -8.03 6.32
C THR A 26 -6.93 -7.97 5.96
N ILE A 27 -6.27 -9.12 5.86
CA ILE A 27 -4.85 -9.21 5.50
C ILE A 27 -4.61 -8.59 4.11
N VAL A 28 -5.43 -8.95 3.12
CA VAL A 28 -5.32 -8.38 1.76
C VAL A 28 -5.47 -6.86 1.77
N SER A 29 -6.43 -6.31 2.52
CA SER A 29 -6.61 -4.86 2.65
C SER A 29 -5.40 -4.17 3.29
N TRP A 30 -4.83 -4.74 4.36
CA TRP A 30 -3.61 -4.21 4.99
C TRP A 30 -2.40 -4.28 4.06
N VAL A 31 -2.23 -5.39 3.34
CA VAL A 31 -1.15 -5.55 2.36
C VAL A 31 -1.27 -4.50 1.26
N LEU A 32 -2.47 -4.29 0.71
CA LEU A 32 -2.71 -3.30 -0.34
C LEU A 32 -2.48 -1.87 0.15
N LEU A 33 -2.88 -1.56 1.38
CA LEU A 33 -2.64 -0.26 2.00
C LEU A 33 -1.14 -0.01 2.20
N LEU A 34 -0.41 -0.96 2.78
CA LEU A 34 1.04 -0.85 2.98
C LEU A 34 1.78 -0.74 1.64
N LEU A 35 1.36 -1.50 0.63
CA LEU A 35 1.90 -1.40 -0.73
C LEU A 35 1.74 0.02 -1.28
N MET A 36 0.55 0.61 -1.18
CA MET A 36 0.30 1.96 -1.70
C MET A 36 1.10 3.02 -0.94
N ILE A 37 1.20 2.90 0.39
CA ILE A 37 2.04 3.77 1.22
C ILE A 37 3.51 3.64 0.79
N GLY A 38 4.00 2.43 0.55
CA GLY A 38 5.35 2.17 0.06
C GLY A 38 5.60 2.83 -1.29
N VAL A 39 4.69 2.69 -2.24
CA VAL A 39 4.77 3.35 -3.55
C VAL A 39 4.79 4.87 -3.40
N LEU A 40 3.92 5.45 -2.57
CA LEU A 40 3.89 6.89 -2.30
C LEU A 40 5.21 7.37 -1.68
N ALA A 41 5.75 6.60 -0.72
CA ALA A 41 7.01 6.92 -0.07
C ALA A 41 8.15 6.95 -1.10
N VAL A 42 8.26 5.92 -1.94
CA VAL A 42 9.29 5.84 -2.97
C VAL A 42 9.12 6.89 -4.06
N MET A 43 7.91 7.16 -4.53
CA MET A 43 7.69 8.08 -5.67
C MET A 43 7.70 9.56 -5.31
N VAL A 44 7.41 9.89 -4.05
CA VAL A 44 7.13 11.27 -3.64
C VAL A 44 7.97 11.67 -2.45
N VAL A 45 7.88 10.93 -1.36
CA VAL A 45 8.49 11.32 -0.08
C VAL A 45 10.01 11.30 -0.20
N ILE A 46 10.58 10.21 -0.71
CA ILE A 46 12.04 10.08 -0.88
C ILE A 46 12.61 11.20 -1.77
N PRO A 47 12.10 11.45 -2.99
CA PRO A 47 12.61 12.55 -3.81
C PRO A 47 12.51 13.90 -3.12
N ARG A 48 11.39 14.18 -2.45
CA ARG A 48 11.16 15.48 -1.82
C ARG A 48 12.07 15.73 -0.62
N LEU A 49 12.30 14.71 0.22
CA LEU A 49 13.19 14.81 1.37
C LEU A 49 14.67 14.88 0.98
N THR A 50 15.04 14.24 -0.13
CA THR A 50 16.43 14.19 -0.60
C THR A 50 16.80 15.31 -1.57
N GLY A 51 15.83 16.17 -1.95
CA GLY A 51 16.02 17.16 -3.01
C GLY A 51 16.23 16.54 -4.39
N SER A 52 15.82 15.28 -4.59
CA SER A 52 16.00 14.59 -5.86
C SER A 52 14.98 15.03 -6.90
N THR A 53 15.39 14.99 -8.17
CA THR A 53 14.54 15.29 -9.32
C THR A 53 14.25 14.02 -10.10
N ALA A 54 13.00 13.87 -10.56
CA ALA A 54 12.60 12.73 -11.37
C ALA A 54 12.67 13.11 -12.85
N TYR A 55 13.30 12.25 -13.66
CA TYR A 55 13.41 12.40 -15.11
C TYR A 55 12.88 11.15 -15.81
N THR A 56 12.54 11.30 -17.09
CA THR A 56 12.14 10.18 -17.95
C THR A 56 13.26 9.90 -18.95
N VAL A 57 13.68 8.64 -19.04
CA VAL A 57 14.62 8.19 -20.08
C VAL A 57 13.91 8.16 -21.42
N LEU A 58 14.42 8.89 -22.40
CA LEU A 58 13.79 9.06 -23.72
C LEU A 58 14.43 8.19 -24.81
N THR A 59 15.70 7.86 -24.66
CA THR A 59 16.52 7.15 -25.66
C THR A 59 16.92 5.76 -25.16
N GLY A 60 17.32 4.87 -26.07
CA GLY A 60 17.82 3.53 -25.76
C GLY A 60 19.30 3.45 -25.38
N SER A 61 19.95 4.59 -25.08
CA SER A 61 21.39 4.61 -24.79
C SER A 61 21.74 3.96 -23.45
N MET A 62 20.77 3.81 -22.55
CA MET A 62 20.94 3.13 -21.26
C MET A 62 20.35 1.71 -21.26
N GLU A 63 20.04 1.13 -22.41
CA GLU A 63 19.63 -0.28 -22.45
C GLU A 63 20.79 -1.23 -22.10
N PRO A 64 20.50 -2.41 -21.50
CA PRO A 64 19.20 -2.88 -21.02
C PRO A 64 18.83 -2.36 -19.61
N THR A 65 19.70 -1.59 -18.95
CA THR A 65 19.54 -1.23 -17.53
C THR A 65 18.38 -0.26 -17.30
N MET A 66 18.17 0.69 -18.22
CA MET A 66 17.10 1.67 -18.19
C MET A 66 16.55 1.89 -19.61
N PRO A 67 15.62 1.04 -20.06
CA PRO A 67 15.00 1.21 -21.38
C PRO A 67 14.18 2.50 -21.49
N PRO A 68 13.88 2.97 -22.71
CA PRO A 68 13.03 4.14 -22.93
C PRO A 68 11.71 4.06 -22.16
N GLY A 69 11.28 5.18 -21.58
CA GLY A 69 10.11 5.23 -20.72
C GLY A 69 10.37 4.78 -19.28
N THR A 70 11.63 4.59 -18.87
CA THR A 70 12.01 4.42 -17.46
C THR A 70 11.96 5.74 -16.72
N LEU A 71 11.39 5.73 -15.51
CA LEU A 71 11.50 6.85 -14.57
C LEU A 71 12.80 6.70 -13.79
N ILE A 72 13.60 7.75 -13.74
CA ILE A 72 14.82 7.80 -12.90
C ILE A 72 14.68 8.88 -11.86
N VAL A 73 15.22 8.63 -10.68
CA VAL A 73 15.30 9.64 -9.63
C VAL A 73 16.76 9.98 -9.37
N VAL A 74 17.06 11.26 -9.53
CA VAL A 74 18.41 11.81 -9.55
C VAL A 74 18.60 12.68 -8.33
N LYS A 75 19.55 12.30 -7.48
CA LYS A 75 19.91 13.04 -6.28
C LYS A 75 21.10 13.97 -6.56
N PRO A 76 20.99 15.28 -6.27
CA PRO A 76 22.16 16.15 -6.24
C PRO A 76 23.23 15.55 -5.34
N THR A 77 24.40 15.28 -5.90
CA THR A 77 25.48 14.54 -5.25
C THR A 77 26.75 15.38 -5.34
N PRO A 78 27.46 15.62 -4.22
CA PRO A 78 28.75 16.29 -4.22
C PRO A 78 29.72 15.62 -5.20
N ASN A 79 30.53 16.43 -5.85
CA ASN A 79 31.42 15.94 -6.90
C ASN A 79 32.44 14.92 -6.39
N GLU A 80 32.98 15.14 -5.20
CA GLU A 80 33.89 14.24 -4.49
C GLU A 80 33.31 12.84 -4.24
N ASP A 81 31.98 12.74 -4.11
CA ASP A 81 31.32 11.46 -3.91
C ASP A 81 31.14 10.69 -5.22
N LEU A 82 31.19 11.36 -6.38
CA LEU A 82 31.02 10.73 -7.69
C LEU A 82 32.21 9.84 -8.04
N THR A 83 31.93 8.63 -8.53
CA THR A 83 32.93 7.62 -8.85
C THR A 83 32.66 6.99 -10.21
N THR A 84 33.70 6.41 -10.81
CA THR A 84 33.56 5.62 -12.03
C THR A 84 32.54 4.51 -11.84
N GLY A 85 31.64 4.35 -12.82
CA GLY A 85 30.53 3.40 -12.77
C GLY A 85 29.20 3.98 -12.31
N ASP A 86 29.19 5.19 -11.71
CA ASP A 86 27.95 5.87 -11.37
C ASP A 86 27.15 6.25 -12.61
N VAL A 87 25.82 6.16 -12.51
CA VAL A 87 24.94 6.74 -13.53
C VAL A 87 24.58 8.15 -13.09
N ILE A 88 24.88 9.13 -13.95
CA ILE A 88 24.64 10.54 -13.69
C ILE A 88 23.74 11.15 -14.74
N THR A 89 22.94 12.14 -14.33
CA THR A 89 22.24 13.03 -15.24
C THR A 89 22.99 14.36 -15.28
N PHE A 90 23.25 14.87 -16.48
CA PHE A 90 24.05 16.06 -16.70
C PHE A 90 23.50 16.88 -17.87
N GLN A 91 24.00 18.10 -18.00
CA GLN A 91 23.65 19.06 -19.04
C GLN A 91 24.86 19.20 -19.99
N PRO A 92 24.84 18.58 -21.18
CA PRO A 92 25.99 18.59 -22.09
C PRO A 92 26.39 19.99 -22.55
N VAL A 93 25.41 20.89 -22.72
CA VAL A 93 25.61 22.27 -23.16
C VAL A 93 25.12 23.23 -22.07
N SER A 94 26.04 23.99 -21.48
CA SER A 94 25.71 24.96 -20.43
C SER A 94 24.66 25.97 -20.92
N GLY A 95 23.56 26.10 -20.16
CA GLY A 95 22.44 26.98 -20.47
C GLY A 95 21.28 26.33 -21.22
N ASP A 96 21.46 25.15 -21.82
CA ASP A 96 20.37 24.39 -22.48
C ASP A 96 19.60 23.52 -21.47
N PRO A 97 18.27 23.65 -21.31
CA PRO A 97 17.51 22.80 -20.39
C PRO A 97 17.58 21.28 -20.69
N ALA A 98 18.07 20.87 -21.86
CA ALA A 98 18.26 19.47 -22.21
C ALA A 98 19.26 18.77 -21.29
N VAL A 99 18.86 17.59 -20.81
CA VAL A 99 19.70 16.73 -19.96
C VAL A 99 19.89 15.35 -20.59
N VAL A 100 21.04 14.76 -20.32
CA VAL A 100 21.43 13.41 -20.75
C VAL A 100 21.76 12.59 -19.51
N THR A 101 21.46 11.29 -19.54
CA THR A 101 21.78 10.37 -18.44
C THR A 101 22.65 9.25 -18.97
N HIS A 102 23.90 9.16 -18.52
CA HIS A 102 24.86 8.12 -18.90
C HIS A 102 25.71 7.70 -17.70
N ARG A 103 26.49 6.62 -17.88
CA ARG A 103 27.41 6.11 -16.86
C ARG A 103 28.76 6.80 -16.95
N ILE A 104 29.36 7.11 -15.80
CA ILE A 104 30.73 7.60 -15.71
C ILE A 104 31.66 6.46 -16.14
N GLU A 105 32.35 6.66 -17.25
CA GLU A 105 33.38 5.75 -17.74
C GLU A 105 34.73 6.07 -17.10
N GLY A 106 35.01 7.35 -16.86
CA GLY A 106 36.25 7.77 -16.23
C GLY A 106 36.20 9.19 -15.67
N ILE A 107 37.04 9.41 -14.66
CA ILE A 107 37.27 10.70 -14.02
C ILE A 107 38.76 11.02 -14.20
N TYR A 108 39.04 12.22 -14.71
CA TYR A 108 40.38 12.67 -15.05
C TYR A 108 40.65 14.02 -14.42
N TYR A 109 41.93 14.40 -14.36
CA TYR A 109 42.36 15.71 -13.90
C TYR A 109 43.20 16.37 -14.98
N THR A 110 42.93 17.64 -15.27
CA THR A 110 43.76 18.43 -16.17
C THR A 110 45.12 18.72 -15.54
N GLY A 111 46.08 19.24 -16.32
CA GLY A 111 47.37 19.68 -15.78
C GLY A 111 47.27 20.80 -14.73
N GLU A 112 46.13 21.50 -14.69
CA GLU A 112 45.80 22.54 -13.71
C GLU A 112 45.06 21.99 -12.48
N GLY A 113 44.82 20.67 -12.43
CA GLY A 113 44.12 20.00 -11.33
C GLY A 113 42.59 20.06 -11.43
N GLU A 114 42.03 20.51 -12.54
CA GLU A 114 40.58 20.54 -12.74
C GLU A 114 40.04 19.13 -12.98
N ARG A 115 38.97 18.77 -12.28
CA ARG A 115 38.30 17.48 -12.47
C ARG A 115 37.45 17.48 -13.73
N ARG A 116 37.60 16.44 -14.56
CA ARG A 116 36.84 16.20 -15.78
C ARG A 116 36.19 14.83 -15.76
N ILE A 117 34.98 14.73 -16.28
CA ILE A 117 34.21 13.48 -16.30
C ILE A 117 33.88 13.10 -17.72
N HIS A 118 34.17 11.85 -18.08
CA HIS A 118 33.74 11.24 -19.33
C HIS A 118 32.63 10.23 -19.05
N THR A 119 31.63 10.24 -19.91
CA THR A 119 30.45 9.39 -19.79
C THR A 119 30.27 8.53 -21.03
N ARG A 120 29.56 7.41 -20.85
CA ARG A 120 29.15 6.53 -21.93
C ARG A 120 27.77 5.96 -21.61
N GLY A 121 26.88 5.93 -22.60
CA GLY A 121 25.65 5.16 -22.49
C GLY A 121 25.94 3.66 -22.37
N ASP A 122 25.17 2.94 -21.54
CA ASP A 122 25.34 1.50 -21.35
C ASP A 122 25.22 0.70 -22.66
N ASN A 123 24.43 1.19 -23.62
CA ASN A 123 24.21 0.60 -24.94
C ASN A 123 25.03 1.27 -26.05
N ASN A 124 25.90 2.23 -25.72
CA ASN A 124 26.69 2.94 -26.73
C ASN A 124 28.02 2.21 -26.96
N PRO A 125 28.45 2.00 -28.22
CA PRO A 125 29.71 1.31 -28.53
C PRO A 125 30.95 2.18 -28.26
N VAL A 126 30.78 3.50 -28.20
CA VAL A 126 31.85 4.49 -28.01
C VAL A 126 31.49 5.43 -26.89
N ALA A 127 32.51 5.94 -26.21
CA ALA A 127 32.39 7.00 -25.22
C ALA A 127 31.78 8.27 -25.83
N ASP A 128 31.13 9.07 -24.99
CA ASP A 128 30.63 10.36 -25.45
C ASP A 128 31.80 11.30 -25.76
N SER A 129 31.62 12.18 -26.75
CA SER A 129 32.68 13.09 -27.20
C SER A 129 32.93 14.29 -26.28
N TRP A 130 32.07 14.51 -25.28
CA TRP A 130 32.20 15.61 -24.34
C TRP A 130 33.05 15.25 -23.13
N SER A 131 33.68 16.29 -22.57
CA SER A 131 34.38 16.24 -21.28
C SER A 131 33.65 17.17 -20.32
N LEU A 132 32.95 16.59 -19.34
CA LEU A 132 32.06 17.33 -18.46
C LEU A 132 32.84 17.96 -17.32
N VAL A 133 32.51 19.21 -17.01
CA VAL A 133 32.91 19.84 -15.74
C VAL A 133 31.89 19.53 -14.64
N PRO A 134 32.31 19.55 -13.37
CA PRO A 134 31.45 19.23 -12.23
C PRO A 134 30.12 20.01 -12.19
N GLU A 135 30.12 21.25 -12.66
CA GLU A 135 28.98 22.17 -12.66
C GLU A 135 27.87 21.73 -13.64
N GLN A 136 28.20 20.90 -14.63
CA GLN A 136 27.24 20.37 -15.59
C GLN A 136 26.43 19.20 -15.04
N ILE A 137 26.82 18.65 -13.88
CA ILE A 137 26.22 17.45 -13.30
C ILE A 137 25.01 17.84 -12.46
N ARG A 138 23.85 17.28 -12.80
CA ARG A 138 22.61 17.49 -12.03
C ARG A 138 22.53 16.56 -10.83
N GLY A 139 23.14 15.38 -10.93
CA GLY A 139 23.27 14.46 -9.82
C GLY A 139 23.45 13.01 -10.26
N ARG A 140 23.46 12.11 -9.28
CA ARG A 140 23.53 10.67 -9.45
C ARG A 140 22.14 10.04 -9.43
N VAL A 141 21.89 9.09 -10.32
CA VAL A 141 20.68 8.25 -10.27
C VAL A 141 20.74 7.34 -9.03
N ILE A 142 19.73 7.44 -8.17
CA ILE A 142 19.65 6.63 -6.94
C ILE A 142 18.74 5.41 -7.09
N TYR A 143 17.75 5.48 -7.97
CA TYR A 143 16.94 4.33 -8.39
C TYR A 143 16.24 4.63 -9.72
N SER A 144 15.83 3.55 -10.40
CA SER A 144 15.07 3.58 -11.63
C SER A 144 13.85 2.67 -11.53
N VAL A 145 12.75 3.07 -12.17
CA VAL A 145 11.54 2.26 -12.27
C VAL A 145 11.10 2.20 -13.74
N PRO A 146 11.31 1.06 -14.41
CA PRO A 146 10.90 0.88 -15.80
C PRO A 146 9.41 1.14 -16.01
N TYR A 147 9.05 1.57 -17.23
CA TYR A 147 7.66 1.80 -17.67
C TYR A 147 6.88 2.93 -16.98
N LEU A 148 7.40 3.54 -15.91
CA LEU A 148 6.75 4.65 -15.20
C LEU A 148 7.14 6.04 -15.70
N GLY A 149 8.03 6.14 -16.70
CA GLY A 149 8.38 7.40 -17.34
C GLY A 149 7.21 8.05 -18.07
N ARG A 150 6.25 7.25 -18.58
CA ARG A 150 5.01 7.76 -19.21
C ARG A 150 4.09 8.44 -18.19
N VAL A 151 4.12 8.01 -16.93
CA VAL A 151 3.36 8.65 -15.86
C VAL A 151 3.93 10.04 -15.59
N ASN A 152 5.26 10.20 -15.61
CA ASN A 152 5.91 11.50 -15.42
C ASN A 152 5.69 12.48 -16.58
N SER A 153 5.61 12.02 -17.84
CA SER A 153 5.30 12.91 -18.98
C SER A 153 3.88 13.50 -18.95
N VAL A 154 2.95 12.86 -18.24
CA VAL A 154 1.57 13.36 -18.06
C VAL A 154 1.48 14.30 -16.84
N ILE A 155 2.46 14.24 -15.95
CA ILE A 155 2.45 14.95 -14.68
C ILE A 155 3.37 16.19 -14.78
N ASN A 156 2.82 17.29 -15.27
CA ASN A 156 3.42 18.62 -15.05
C ASN A 156 3.46 18.95 -13.54
N GLY A 157 4.40 19.80 -13.10
CA GLY A 157 4.70 20.04 -11.67
C GLY A 157 3.49 20.39 -10.78
N GLN A 158 2.46 21.04 -11.33
CA GLN A 158 1.21 21.35 -10.62
C GLN A 158 0.31 20.13 -10.46
N SER A 159 0.20 19.30 -11.50
CA SER A 159 -0.49 17.99 -11.45
C SER A 159 0.20 17.03 -10.49
N ARG A 160 1.53 17.15 -10.29
CA ARG A 160 2.28 16.33 -9.32
C ARG A 160 1.77 16.56 -7.91
N SER A 161 1.67 17.82 -7.49
CA SER A 161 1.20 18.16 -6.13
C SER A 161 -0.25 17.69 -5.91
N ILE A 162 -1.14 17.95 -6.86
CA ILE A 162 -2.56 17.57 -6.78
C ILE A 162 -2.72 16.05 -6.77
N LEU A 163 -2.01 15.33 -7.64
CA LEU A 163 -2.06 13.87 -7.68
C LEU A 163 -1.54 13.28 -6.37
N THR A 164 -0.41 13.77 -5.87
CA THR A 164 0.16 13.25 -4.61
C THR A 164 -0.73 13.55 -3.41
N THR A 165 -1.33 14.75 -3.37
CA THR A 165 -2.26 15.14 -2.30
C THR A 165 -3.56 14.33 -2.41
N GLY A 166 -4.07 14.12 -3.62
CA GLY A 166 -5.27 13.31 -3.88
C GLY A 166 -5.08 11.85 -3.52
N VAL A 167 -3.93 11.24 -3.86
CA VAL A 167 -3.59 9.87 -3.47
C VAL A 167 -3.44 9.76 -1.96
N ALA A 168 -2.74 10.69 -1.32
CA ALA A 168 -2.59 10.71 0.14
C ALA A 168 -3.94 10.88 0.86
N ALA A 169 -4.78 11.81 0.39
CA ALA A 169 -6.12 12.02 0.94
C ALA A 169 -7.03 10.81 0.71
N GLY A 170 -6.99 10.21 -0.48
CA GLY A 170 -7.72 8.98 -0.79
C GLY A 170 -7.32 7.82 0.12
N LEU A 171 -6.02 7.67 0.39
CA LEU A 171 -5.51 6.68 1.33
C LEU A 171 -5.95 6.95 2.76
N ALA A 172 -5.93 8.21 3.21
CA ALA A 172 -6.41 8.59 4.53
C ALA A 172 -7.91 8.28 4.69
N VAL A 173 -8.72 8.64 3.68
CA VAL A 173 -10.15 8.34 3.65
C VAL A 173 -10.40 6.83 3.67
N TYR A 174 -9.66 6.06 2.87
CA TYR A 174 -9.77 4.61 2.85
C TYR A 174 -9.39 3.97 4.19
N ALA A 175 -8.32 4.44 4.83
CA ALA A 175 -7.90 3.97 6.15
C ALA A 175 -8.97 4.25 7.22
N VAL A 176 -9.54 5.46 7.22
CA VAL A 176 -10.64 5.82 8.13
C VAL A 176 -11.87 4.94 7.88
N TRP A 177 -12.27 4.76 6.61
CA TRP A 177 -13.40 3.90 6.25
C TRP A 177 -13.20 2.45 6.70
N MET A 178 -11.98 1.93 6.54
CA MET A 178 -11.62 0.58 6.97
C MET A 178 -11.76 0.40 8.49
N VAL A 179 -11.25 1.36 9.28
CA VAL A 179 -11.36 1.34 10.74
C VAL A 179 -12.82 1.46 11.19
N VAL A 180 -13.60 2.36 10.57
CA VAL A 180 -15.02 2.54 10.88
C VAL A 180 -15.83 1.28 10.61
N ASN A 181 -15.60 0.62 9.46
CA ASN A 181 -16.27 -0.65 9.16
C ASN A 181 -15.85 -1.78 10.10
N GLY A 182 -14.56 -1.87 10.45
CA GLY A 182 -14.08 -2.86 11.42
C GLY A 182 -14.68 -2.69 12.82
N ILE A 183 -15.01 -1.46 13.22
CA ILE A 183 -15.70 -1.18 14.50
C ILE A 183 -17.20 -1.48 14.40
N ARG A 184 -17.84 -1.17 13.26
CA ARG A 184 -19.27 -1.46 13.03
C ARG A 184 -19.57 -2.96 13.02
N ASP A 185 -18.72 -3.76 12.37
CA ASP A 185 -18.87 -5.22 12.32
C ASP A 185 -18.83 -5.86 13.74
N LYS A 186 -18.09 -5.25 14.68
CA LYS A 186 -18.05 -5.69 16.08
C LYS A 186 -19.27 -5.28 16.90
N ARG A 187 -19.93 -4.16 16.55
CA ARG A 187 -21.15 -3.70 17.24
C ARG A 187 -22.40 -4.47 16.81
N GLY A 188 -22.55 -4.77 15.53
CA GLY A 188 -23.68 -5.59 15.06
C GLY A 188 -23.72 -6.98 15.71
N LYS A 189 -22.55 -7.55 16.01
CA LYS A 189 -22.45 -8.86 16.68
C LYS A 189 -22.79 -8.82 18.18
N ALA A 190 -22.68 -7.65 18.83
CA ALA A 190 -22.98 -7.49 20.25
C ALA A 190 -24.48 -7.28 20.50
N ASP A 191 -25.18 -6.60 19.57
CA ASP A 191 -26.63 -6.41 19.66
C ASP A 191 -27.40 -7.72 19.38
N ASP A 192 -26.86 -8.62 18.54
CA ASP A 192 -27.48 -9.93 18.26
C ASP A 192 -27.37 -10.88 19.47
N ASP A 193 -26.25 -10.87 20.21
CA ASP A 193 -26.05 -11.71 21.42
C ASP A 193 -26.91 -11.26 22.62
N GLU A 194 -27.25 -9.97 22.74
CA GLU A 194 -28.16 -9.49 23.80
C GLU A 194 -29.65 -9.74 23.49
N SER A 195 -30.02 -9.98 22.22
CA SER A 195 -31.41 -10.28 21.85
C SER A 195 -31.79 -11.77 21.96
N GLY A 196 -30.82 -12.66 22.21
CA GLY A 196 -31.00 -14.11 22.30
C GLY A 196 -31.36 -14.68 23.67
N THR A 197 -31.42 -13.86 24.73
CA THR A 197 -31.93 -14.32 26.05
C THR A 197 -33.46 -14.34 26.05
N ASP A 198 -34.00 -15.46 25.55
CA ASP A 198 -35.40 -15.86 25.66
C ASP A 198 -35.83 -15.94 27.15
N PRO A 199 -36.80 -15.14 27.63
CA PRO A 199 -37.27 -15.18 29.00
C PRO A 199 -38.31 -16.29 29.17
N THR A 200 -37.98 -17.53 28.86
CA THR A 200 -38.96 -18.62 28.89
C THR A 200 -38.41 -19.91 29.47
N LEU A 201 -38.05 -19.95 30.76
CA LEU A 201 -38.07 -21.19 31.55
C LEU A 201 -38.25 -20.90 33.07
N SER A 202 -39.51 -20.76 33.51
CA SER A 202 -39.94 -21.23 34.83
C SER A 202 -41.00 -22.30 34.58
N GLY A 203 -40.65 -23.56 34.85
CA GLY A 203 -41.43 -24.76 34.49
C GLY A 203 -42.62 -25.07 35.42
N PRO A 204 -42.97 -26.35 35.58
CA PRO A 204 -44.05 -27.01 34.84
C PRO A 204 -45.34 -27.18 35.65
N GLU A 205 -46.47 -27.27 34.95
CA GLU A 205 -47.76 -27.71 35.50
C GLU A 205 -47.64 -29.07 36.20
N LEU A 206 -48.09 -29.14 37.45
CA LEU A 206 -48.45 -30.37 38.14
C LEU A 206 -49.85 -30.18 38.71
N GLY A 207 -50.83 -30.55 37.89
CA GLY A 207 -52.22 -30.72 38.31
C GLY A 207 -52.31 -31.81 39.39
N ALA A 208 -52.89 -31.47 40.52
CA ALA A 208 -53.30 -32.43 41.55
C ALA A 208 -54.83 -32.64 41.48
N PRO A 209 -55.31 -33.86 41.74
CA PRO A 209 -56.65 -34.31 41.35
C PRO A 209 -57.74 -33.85 42.32
N VAL A 210 -58.94 -33.69 41.77
CA VAL A 210 -60.21 -33.56 42.49
C VAL A 210 -60.56 -34.88 43.18
N LEU A 211 -60.86 -34.83 44.48
CA LEU A 211 -61.67 -35.85 45.17
C LEU A 211 -62.75 -35.17 46.05
N PRO A 212 -63.94 -35.79 46.20
CA PRO A 212 -65.16 -35.11 46.62
C PRO A 212 -65.45 -35.16 48.13
N ALA A 213 -66.44 -34.34 48.48
CA ALA A 213 -67.13 -34.09 49.75
C ALA A 213 -67.25 -35.21 50.80
N ASP A 214 -67.25 -34.80 52.07
CA ASP A 214 -68.22 -35.29 53.08
C ASP A 214 -68.48 -34.21 54.15
N PRO A 215 -69.72 -34.09 54.70
CA PRO A 215 -70.24 -32.90 55.36
C PRO A 215 -70.20 -33.01 56.89
N SER A 216 -70.08 -31.87 57.56
CA SER A 216 -70.65 -31.65 58.89
C SER A 216 -70.66 -30.15 59.18
N ALA A 217 -71.81 -29.54 58.95
CA ALA A 217 -72.28 -28.33 59.63
C ALA A 217 -72.39 -28.60 61.16
N PRO A 218 -72.67 -27.61 62.06
CA PRO A 218 -73.25 -26.31 61.76
C PRO A 218 -72.74 -25.07 62.55
N ASN A 219 -73.08 -23.92 61.96
CA ASN A 219 -73.53 -22.64 62.52
C ASN A 219 -73.17 -22.23 63.96
N SER A 220 -72.71 -20.98 64.08
CA SER A 220 -73.48 -19.98 64.83
C SER A 220 -73.29 -18.57 64.27
N GLU A 221 -74.43 -17.88 64.13
CA GLU A 221 -74.66 -16.55 63.60
C GLU A 221 -74.03 -15.40 64.41
N SER A 222 -73.92 -14.27 63.70
CA SER A 222 -74.17 -12.89 64.11
C SER A 222 -73.82 -12.44 65.54
N LYS A 223 -73.02 -11.37 65.63
CA LYS A 223 -73.58 -10.02 65.84
C LYS A 223 -72.61 -8.95 65.37
#